data_AF-A0A9W6T378-F1
#
_entry.id   AF-A0A9W6T378-F1
#
_cell.length_a   1.000
_cell.length_b   1.000
_cell.length_c   1.000
_cell.angle_alpha   90.00
_cell.angle_beta   90.00
_cell.angle_gamma   90.00
#
_symmetry.space_group_name_H-M   'P 1'
#
loop_
_entity.id
_entity.type
_entity.pdbx_description
1 polymer ?
#
loop_
_entity_poly.entity_id
_entity_poly.type
_entity_poly.pdbx_seq_one_letter_code
_entity_poly.pdbx_strand_id
1 'polypeptide(L)'
;MFSKSSNYGVSMLFSDIRDYPVFKNHEMPFPLVVAVGRAPGTVIDSSTSTVFEFGPFELGSWDPSLRSFVDLKYIGTDLTGGFPTHNNGTCIAGLDNVSYVFGTSSSLFNLMATGAKSMLNFTKLLEKLTQPILDATANHLSKRNKDIADYQPNPFYKTKWADSSLSIVNNRFLHLVDGGEDSQNIPLNPLIQKKRGMDVILAYDNSMDSADHWPNGYSIYQTYKRQFSNQGKGTVFPKIPNHKTFEALGLNKIPTFFGCYAKDLTDLMTEVGDDELPPLVIYIPNSYHSYPSNTSTLKMSYTTDEMLGIFKNGFEVSTRKNLTLDDEWRACVGCAILQRSKERLGKDIGEQCQRCFDKYCWDGTTITSTENEEEVEVFKDYGMNIFGESIETHDKVIGEFFENTFHDDDDIKIESKFNFSNIDYFNDSIAGIANKLYNILKRQFKN
;
A
#
# COMPACT_ATOMS: atom_id res chain seq x y z
N MET A 1 4.51 -17.64 -9.58
CA MET A 1 3.10 -17.83 -9.97
C MET A 1 2.84 -17.20 -11.33
N PHE A 2 3.14 -15.91 -11.53
CA PHE A 2 2.84 -15.17 -12.78
C PHE A 2 3.74 -15.48 -14.00
N SER A 3 5.01 -15.84 -13.80
CA SER A 3 5.94 -16.11 -14.91
C SER A 3 5.65 -17.40 -15.69
N LYS A 4 4.79 -18.26 -15.18
CA LYS A 4 4.40 -19.54 -15.81
C LYS A 4 2.97 -19.53 -16.37
N SER A 5 2.18 -18.47 -16.16
CA SER A 5 0.82 -18.34 -16.70
C SER A 5 0.83 -17.79 -18.14
N SER A 6 -0.17 -18.17 -18.94
CA SER A 6 -0.39 -17.60 -20.27
C SER A 6 -0.48 -16.07 -20.20
N ASN A 7 0.19 -15.39 -21.14
CA ASN A 7 0.26 -13.92 -21.20
C ASN A 7 0.68 -13.26 -19.87
N TYR A 8 1.57 -13.89 -19.09
CA TYR A 8 2.11 -13.35 -17.83
C TYR A 8 1.05 -13.00 -16.77
N GLY A 9 -0.16 -13.57 -16.86
CA GLY A 9 -1.23 -13.35 -15.89
C GLY A 9 -1.99 -12.05 -16.06
N VAL A 10 -1.88 -11.36 -17.22
CA VAL A 10 -2.56 -10.07 -17.48
C VAL A 10 -4.08 -10.14 -17.31
N SER A 11 -4.70 -11.29 -17.59
CA SER A 11 -6.15 -11.48 -17.43
C SER A 11 -6.56 -12.04 -16.06
N MET A 12 -5.63 -12.14 -15.10
CA MET A 12 -5.95 -12.68 -13.78
C MET A 12 -6.89 -11.75 -13.02
N LEU A 13 -7.92 -12.33 -12.41
CA LEU A 13 -8.83 -11.63 -11.51
C LEU A 13 -8.45 -11.96 -10.07
N PHE A 14 -8.60 -11.00 -9.17
CA PHE A 14 -8.31 -11.24 -7.75
C PHE A 14 -9.32 -12.23 -7.15
N SER A 15 -10.56 -12.24 -7.64
CA SER A 15 -11.57 -13.24 -7.28
C SER A 15 -11.27 -14.66 -7.78
N ASP A 16 -10.40 -14.84 -8.79
CA ASP A 16 -9.98 -16.19 -9.26
C ASP A 16 -9.19 -16.95 -8.19
N ILE A 17 -8.66 -16.26 -7.17
CA ILE A 17 -7.98 -16.89 -6.02
C ILE A 17 -8.89 -17.92 -5.36
N ARG A 18 -10.21 -17.68 -5.35
CA ARG A 18 -11.23 -18.61 -4.83
C ARG A 18 -11.13 -19.99 -5.47
N ASP A 19 -10.67 -20.05 -6.72
CA ASP A 19 -10.66 -21.26 -7.51
C ASP A 19 -9.36 -22.05 -7.47
N TYR A 20 -8.28 -21.46 -6.95
CA TYR A 20 -6.99 -22.12 -6.86
C TYR A 20 -7.00 -23.26 -5.83
N PRO A 21 -6.48 -24.45 -6.17
CA PRO A 21 -6.42 -25.59 -5.25
C PRO A 21 -5.74 -25.25 -3.92
N VAL A 22 -4.64 -24.50 -3.96
CA VAL A 22 -3.91 -24.07 -2.76
C VAL A 22 -4.75 -23.20 -1.82
N PHE A 23 -5.69 -22.42 -2.37
CA PHE A 23 -6.62 -21.62 -1.57
C PHE A 23 -7.75 -22.50 -1.02
N LYS A 24 -8.37 -23.33 -1.86
CA LYS A 24 -9.42 -24.29 -1.45
C LYS A 24 -8.96 -25.28 -0.39
N ASN A 25 -7.68 -25.67 -0.42
CA ASN A 25 -7.08 -26.59 0.53
C ASN A 25 -6.51 -25.91 1.80
N HIS A 26 -6.63 -24.58 1.91
CA HIS A 26 -6.06 -23.80 3.03
C HIS A 26 -4.52 -23.94 3.15
N GLU A 27 -3.82 -24.10 2.02
CA GLU A 27 -2.36 -24.21 1.94
C GLU A 27 -1.67 -22.84 1.77
N MET A 28 -2.45 -21.76 1.67
CA MET A 28 -1.97 -20.38 1.63
C MET A 28 -2.76 -19.49 2.61
N PRO A 29 -2.15 -18.40 3.13
CA PRO A 29 -2.89 -17.40 3.89
C PRO A 29 -3.98 -16.73 3.05
N PHE A 30 -5.00 -16.19 3.72
CA PHE A 30 -6.02 -15.36 3.09
C PHE A 30 -5.40 -14.01 2.67
N PRO A 31 -5.29 -13.70 1.37
CA PRO A 31 -4.64 -12.48 0.93
C PRO A 31 -5.57 -11.27 1.06
N LEU A 32 -5.00 -10.13 1.46
CA LEU A 32 -5.69 -8.86 1.60
C LEU A 32 -4.84 -7.76 0.97
N VAL A 33 -5.49 -6.86 0.23
CA VAL A 33 -4.88 -5.66 -0.34
C VAL A 33 -5.67 -4.45 0.15
N VAL A 34 -4.98 -3.36 0.50
CA VAL A 34 -5.65 -2.16 1.02
C VAL A 34 -5.53 -0.99 0.05
N ALA A 35 -6.55 -0.15 0.04
CA ALA A 35 -6.56 1.13 -0.63
C ALA A 35 -7.28 2.14 0.27
N VAL A 36 -7.16 3.43 -0.04
CA VAL A 36 -7.83 4.47 0.74
C VAL A 36 -8.83 5.23 -0.13
N GLY A 37 -10.01 5.48 0.41
CA GLY A 37 -11.03 6.32 -0.23
C GLY A 37 -10.64 7.79 -0.18
N ARG A 38 -10.50 8.43 -1.35
CA ARG A 38 -10.22 9.85 -1.45
C ARG A 38 -10.93 10.46 -2.65
N ALA A 39 -11.83 11.40 -2.41
CA ALA A 39 -12.49 12.12 -3.49
C ALA A 39 -11.53 13.11 -4.16
N PRO A 40 -11.70 13.39 -5.47
CA PRO A 40 -10.97 14.45 -6.17
C PRO A 40 -10.91 15.78 -5.40
N GLY A 41 -9.72 16.36 -5.25
CA GLY A 41 -9.51 17.65 -4.58
C GLY A 41 -9.65 17.64 -3.05
N THR A 42 -9.67 16.46 -2.41
CA THR A 42 -9.69 16.32 -0.95
C THR A 42 -8.33 15.86 -0.42
N VAL A 43 -8.03 16.24 0.82
CA VAL A 43 -6.89 15.73 1.61
C VAL A 43 -7.45 14.82 2.69
N ILE A 44 -6.72 13.77 3.03
CA ILE A 44 -7.10 12.76 4.01
C ILE A 44 -5.91 12.47 4.92
N ASP A 45 -6.21 11.94 6.10
CA ASP A 45 -5.24 11.44 7.07
C ASP A 45 -5.79 10.17 7.74
N SER A 46 -4.99 9.56 8.61
CA SER A 46 -5.36 8.37 9.37
C SER A 46 -6.57 8.55 10.29
N SER A 47 -7.08 9.77 10.51
CA SER A 47 -8.24 10.04 11.37
C SER A 47 -9.56 10.20 10.60
N THR A 48 -9.47 10.50 9.31
CA THR A 48 -10.59 10.85 8.43
C THR A 48 -10.77 9.89 7.26
N SER A 49 -9.70 9.22 6.84
CA SER A 49 -9.68 8.31 5.70
C SER A 49 -10.64 7.12 5.87
N THR A 50 -11.15 6.61 4.75
CA THR A 50 -11.87 5.33 4.69
C THR A 50 -10.95 4.28 4.07
N VAL A 51 -10.48 3.33 4.85
CA VAL A 51 -9.62 2.23 4.41
C VAL A 51 -10.49 1.13 3.81
N PHE A 52 -10.24 0.81 2.56
CA PHE A 52 -10.85 -0.30 1.84
C PHE A 52 -9.93 -1.51 1.86
N GLU A 53 -10.52 -2.68 1.90
CA GLU A 53 -9.82 -3.93 1.65
C GLU A 53 -10.42 -4.66 0.45
N PHE A 54 -9.52 -5.26 -0.33
CA PHE A 54 -9.81 -6.26 -1.35
C PHE A 54 -9.37 -7.61 -0.78
N GLY A 55 -10.33 -8.51 -0.56
CA GLY A 55 -10.09 -9.93 -0.32
C GLY A 55 -10.55 -10.76 -1.53
N PRO A 56 -10.21 -12.06 -1.61
CA PRO A 56 -10.70 -12.92 -2.68
C PRO A 56 -12.22 -12.84 -2.85
N PHE A 57 -12.98 -12.69 -1.77
CA PHE A 57 -14.43 -12.68 -1.77
C PHE A 57 -15.07 -11.30 -1.94
N GLU A 58 -14.47 -10.24 -1.39
CA GLU A 58 -15.18 -8.98 -1.20
C GLU A 58 -14.29 -7.75 -1.33
N LEU A 59 -14.91 -6.65 -1.76
CA LEU A 59 -14.40 -5.30 -1.65
C LEU A 59 -15.27 -4.55 -0.65
N GLY A 60 -14.66 -3.84 0.29
CA GLY A 60 -15.42 -2.99 1.20
C GLY A 60 -14.57 -2.35 2.27
N SER A 61 -15.22 -1.81 3.28
CA SER A 61 -14.57 -1.17 4.40
C SER A 61 -15.28 -1.49 5.71
N TRP A 62 -14.48 -1.73 6.74
CA TRP A 62 -14.91 -1.86 8.12
C TRP A 62 -15.20 -0.52 8.78
N ASP A 63 -14.71 0.57 8.19
CA ASP A 63 -14.71 1.87 8.81
C ASP A 63 -16.14 2.43 8.94
N PRO A 64 -16.42 3.21 10.00
CA PRO A 64 -17.73 3.82 10.27
C PRO A 64 -18.33 4.61 9.11
N SER A 65 -17.52 5.17 8.22
CA SER A 65 -17.98 5.86 7.02
C SER A 65 -18.69 4.97 6.00
N LEU A 66 -18.49 3.64 6.01
CA LEU A 66 -19.09 2.74 5.04
C LEU A 66 -19.71 1.47 5.64
N ARG A 67 -18.97 0.73 6.48
CA ARG A 67 -19.38 -0.55 7.09
C ARG A 67 -20.10 -1.51 6.14
N SER A 68 -19.65 -1.59 4.90
CA SER A 68 -20.33 -2.34 3.83
C SER A 68 -19.31 -3.02 2.95
N PHE A 69 -19.71 -4.19 2.43
CA PHE A 69 -18.93 -5.02 1.53
C PHE A 69 -19.80 -5.47 0.36
N VAL A 70 -19.15 -5.70 -0.77
CA VAL A 70 -19.74 -6.23 -2.01
C VAL A 70 -18.90 -7.40 -2.50
N ASP A 71 -19.52 -8.38 -3.17
CA ASP A 71 -18.77 -9.48 -3.80
C ASP A 71 -17.81 -8.90 -4.85
N LEU A 72 -16.50 -9.11 -4.64
CA LEU A 72 -15.45 -8.55 -5.47
C LEU A 72 -15.61 -8.95 -6.94
N LYS A 73 -16.10 -10.17 -7.20
CA LYS A 73 -16.29 -10.69 -8.55
C LYS A 73 -17.25 -9.84 -9.37
N TYR A 74 -18.19 -9.15 -8.71
CA TYR A 74 -19.31 -8.47 -9.36
C TYR A 74 -19.31 -6.95 -9.22
N ILE A 75 -18.19 -6.34 -8.80
CA ILE A 75 -18.08 -4.89 -8.60
C ILE A 75 -18.31 -4.06 -9.87
N GLY A 76 -18.28 -4.68 -11.05
CA GLY A 76 -18.64 -4.03 -12.32
C GLY A 76 -20.15 -3.92 -12.55
N THR A 77 -20.98 -4.54 -11.72
CA THR A 77 -22.45 -4.53 -11.83
C THR A 77 -22.99 -3.20 -11.31
N ASP A 78 -23.89 -2.56 -12.06
CA ASP A 78 -24.52 -1.31 -11.61
C ASP A 78 -25.49 -1.57 -10.45
N LEU A 79 -25.14 -1.04 -9.27
CA LEU A 79 -25.91 -1.16 -8.05
C LEU A 79 -26.46 0.22 -7.63
N THR A 80 -27.69 0.25 -7.14
CA THR A 80 -28.24 1.41 -6.43
C THR A 80 -28.90 0.94 -5.15
N GLY A 81 -28.46 1.50 -4.01
CA GLY A 81 -28.95 1.07 -2.69
C GLY A 81 -28.56 -0.37 -2.33
N GLY A 82 -27.51 -0.90 -2.95
CA GLY A 82 -27.06 -2.29 -2.77
C GLY A 82 -27.81 -3.31 -3.64
N PHE A 83 -28.66 -2.88 -4.56
CA PHE A 83 -29.42 -3.77 -5.45
C PHE A 83 -29.07 -3.52 -6.92
N PRO A 84 -28.99 -4.56 -7.77
CA PRO A 84 -28.77 -4.41 -9.21
C PRO A 84 -29.85 -3.53 -9.85
N THR A 85 -29.44 -2.60 -10.72
CA THR A 85 -30.39 -1.73 -11.45
C THR A 85 -31.06 -2.46 -12.63
N HIS A 86 -30.43 -3.51 -13.14
CA HIS A 86 -30.96 -4.34 -14.20
C HIS A 86 -31.75 -5.55 -13.65
N ASN A 87 -33.04 -5.62 -13.96
CA ASN A 87 -33.94 -6.71 -13.54
C ASN A 87 -33.80 -8.00 -14.37
N ASN A 88 -32.78 -8.10 -15.24
CA ASN A 88 -32.57 -9.25 -16.12
C ASN A 88 -31.67 -10.34 -15.49
N GLY A 89 -31.24 -10.16 -14.24
CA GLY A 89 -30.37 -11.11 -13.53
C GLY A 89 -28.92 -11.18 -14.07
N THR A 90 -28.49 -10.19 -14.86
CA THR A 90 -27.11 -10.14 -15.39
C THR A 90 -26.19 -9.46 -14.39
N CYS A 91 -25.08 -10.13 -14.06
CA CYS A 91 -23.98 -9.56 -13.26
C CYS A 91 -22.74 -9.38 -14.14
N ILE A 92 -22.01 -8.29 -13.93
CA ILE A 92 -20.79 -7.94 -14.67
C ILE A 92 -19.59 -8.27 -13.79
N ALA A 93 -18.65 -9.04 -14.34
CA ALA A 93 -17.41 -9.46 -13.69
C ALA A 93 -16.17 -8.99 -14.45
N GLY A 94 -14.99 -9.09 -13.81
CA GLY A 94 -13.69 -8.84 -14.44
C GLY A 94 -13.07 -7.47 -14.17
N LEU A 95 -13.78 -6.58 -13.46
CA LEU A 95 -13.24 -5.28 -13.02
C LEU A 95 -12.20 -5.43 -11.88
N ASP A 96 -12.18 -6.59 -11.22
CA ASP A 96 -11.22 -6.97 -10.18
C ASP A 96 -9.91 -7.54 -10.76
N ASN A 97 -9.47 -7.04 -11.92
CA ASN A 97 -8.19 -7.41 -12.50
C ASN A 97 -7.06 -7.17 -11.49
N VAL A 98 -6.18 -8.17 -11.29
CA VAL A 98 -5.11 -8.10 -10.29
C VAL A 98 -4.21 -6.89 -10.48
N SER A 99 -3.92 -6.52 -11.73
CA SER A 99 -3.06 -5.37 -12.03
C SER A 99 -3.74 -4.05 -11.69
N TYR A 100 -5.07 -3.97 -11.83
CA TYR A 100 -5.85 -2.79 -11.48
C TYR A 100 -6.00 -2.64 -9.96
N VAL A 101 -6.26 -3.74 -9.24
CA VAL A 101 -6.29 -3.76 -7.77
C VAL A 101 -4.93 -3.37 -7.18
N PHE A 102 -3.84 -3.98 -7.66
CA PHE A 102 -2.49 -3.65 -7.19
C PHE A 102 -2.11 -2.22 -7.57
N GLY A 103 -2.39 -1.81 -8.82
CA GLY A 103 -2.13 -0.44 -9.27
C GLY A 103 -2.92 0.63 -8.50
N THR A 104 -4.11 0.29 -8.00
CA THR A 104 -4.89 1.15 -7.08
C THR A 104 -4.21 1.23 -5.71
N SER A 105 -3.84 0.08 -5.14
CA SER A 105 -3.20 -0.01 -3.83
C SER A 105 -1.81 0.64 -3.79
N SER A 106 -1.17 0.78 -4.94
CA SER A 106 0.13 1.42 -5.12
C SER A 106 0.05 2.68 -6.00
N SER A 107 -1.09 3.40 -6.00
CA SER A 107 -1.34 4.53 -6.89
C SER A 107 -0.62 5.83 -6.48
N LEU A 108 0.66 5.71 -6.11
CA LEU A 108 1.56 6.81 -5.73
C LEU A 108 1.97 7.72 -6.92
N PHE A 109 1.05 7.96 -7.86
CA PHE A 109 1.23 8.79 -9.06
C PHE A 109 1.22 10.29 -8.74
N ASN A 110 0.87 10.69 -7.52
CA ASN A 110 1.11 12.03 -7.00
C ASN A 110 2.63 12.36 -7.03
N LEU A 111 3.50 11.40 -6.71
CA LEU A 111 4.96 11.57 -6.84
C LEU A 111 5.44 11.67 -8.29
N MET A 112 4.64 11.22 -9.27
CA MET A 112 4.92 11.48 -10.70
C MET A 112 4.61 12.92 -11.08
N ALA A 113 3.57 13.51 -10.49
CA ALA A 113 3.17 14.89 -10.75
C ALA A 113 4.17 15.91 -10.18
N THR A 114 4.95 15.54 -9.15
CA THR A 114 5.98 16.39 -8.53
C THR A 114 7.33 16.37 -9.27
N GLY A 115 7.44 15.66 -10.40
CA GLY A 115 8.56 15.79 -11.33
C GLY A 115 9.82 14.98 -11.00
N ALA A 116 9.69 13.91 -10.22
CA ALA A 116 10.84 13.06 -9.88
C ALA A 116 11.50 12.46 -11.13
N LYS A 117 12.78 12.81 -11.38
CA LYS A 117 13.55 12.43 -12.58
C LYS A 117 13.62 10.92 -12.85
N SER A 118 13.53 10.07 -11.83
CA SER A 118 13.48 8.60 -11.98
C SER A 118 12.20 8.14 -12.70
N MET A 119 11.05 8.72 -12.35
CA MET A 119 9.77 8.42 -12.97
C MET A 119 9.64 9.02 -14.38
N LEU A 120 10.39 10.09 -14.71
CA LEU A 120 10.44 10.65 -16.07
C LEU A 120 11.03 9.67 -17.11
N ASN A 121 11.88 8.74 -16.67
CA ASN A 121 12.36 7.68 -17.55
C ASN A 121 11.31 6.58 -17.74
N PHE A 122 10.49 6.31 -16.71
CA PHE A 122 9.34 5.43 -16.81
C PHE A 122 8.25 6.03 -17.70
N THR A 123 7.96 7.34 -17.61
CA THR A 123 7.04 8.00 -18.54
C THR A 123 7.55 7.96 -19.96
N LYS A 124 8.86 8.12 -20.22
CA LYS A 124 9.42 7.92 -21.58
C LYS A 124 9.27 6.49 -22.10
N LEU A 125 9.35 5.49 -21.21
CA LEU A 125 9.10 4.08 -21.54
C LEU A 125 7.61 3.84 -21.81
N LEU A 126 6.73 4.40 -20.98
CA LEU A 126 5.28 4.34 -21.15
C LEU A 126 4.85 5.07 -22.41
N GLU A 127 5.37 6.27 -22.67
CA GLU A 127 5.17 7.06 -23.89
C GLU A 127 5.59 6.27 -25.12
N LYS A 128 6.77 5.61 -25.10
CA LYS A 128 7.18 4.73 -26.20
C LYS A 128 6.28 3.51 -26.40
N LEU A 129 5.67 2.99 -25.35
CA LEU A 129 4.74 1.85 -25.42
C LEU A 129 3.30 2.26 -25.77
N THR A 130 2.94 3.53 -25.55
CA THR A 130 1.58 4.07 -25.72
C THR A 130 1.48 5.13 -26.81
N GLN A 131 2.53 5.32 -27.63
CA GLN A 131 2.55 6.32 -28.70
C GLN A 131 1.32 6.28 -29.65
N PRO A 132 0.73 5.12 -30.01
CA PRO A 132 -0.50 5.13 -30.81
C PRO A 132 -1.77 5.58 -30.05
N ILE A 133 -1.74 5.61 -28.71
CA ILE A 133 -2.87 5.90 -27.82
C ILE A 133 -2.78 7.34 -27.27
N LEU A 134 -1.57 7.85 -27.04
CA LEU A 134 -1.35 9.15 -26.42
C LEU A 134 -1.51 10.35 -27.37
N ASP A 135 -1.27 10.17 -28.67
CA ASP A 135 -1.47 11.27 -29.65
C ASP A 135 -2.93 11.71 -29.78
N ALA A 136 -3.89 10.89 -29.29
CA ALA A 136 -5.29 11.28 -29.19
C ALA A 136 -5.67 11.98 -27.86
N THR A 137 -4.79 12.02 -26.85
CA THR A 137 -5.13 12.44 -25.48
C THR A 137 -4.12 13.35 -24.77
N ALA A 138 -3.00 13.70 -25.41
CA ALA A 138 -1.89 14.41 -24.78
C ALA A 138 -2.20 15.82 -24.23
N ASN A 139 -3.24 16.53 -24.72
CA ASN A 139 -3.57 17.89 -24.26
C ASN A 139 -4.59 17.97 -23.09
N HIS A 140 -5.07 16.84 -22.55
CA HIS A 140 -6.02 16.84 -21.43
C HIS A 140 -5.54 16.18 -20.13
N LEU A 141 -4.32 15.63 -20.14
CA LEU A 141 -3.89 14.79 -19.03
C LEU A 141 -3.33 15.59 -17.84
N SER A 142 -2.66 16.73 -18.01
CA SER A 142 -1.78 17.28 -16.94
C SER A 142 -2.45 17.99 -15.73
N LYS A 143 -3.78 18.04 -15.59
CA LYS A 143 -4.45 18.82 -14.50
C LYS A 143 -5.48 18.07 -13.63
N ARG A 144 -5.60 16.73 -13.67
CA ARG A 144 -6.74 16.00 -13.04
C ARG A 144 -6.34 14.79 -12.19
N ASN A 145 -6.02 14.97 -10.90
CA ASN A 145 -6.03 13.90 -9.87
C ASN A 145 -5.61 12.51 -10.37
N LYS A 146 -4.42 12.40 -11.00
CA LYS A 146 -3.97 11.21 -11.75
C LYS A 146 -3.61 10.00 -10.87
N ASP A 147 -3.65 10.21 -9.58
CA ASP A 147 -3.37 9.26 -8.50
C ASP A 147 -4.61 8.54 -7.99
N ILE A 148 -5.79 8.92 -8.49
CA ILE A 148 -7.08 8.33 -8.11
C ILE A 148 -7.49 7.26 -9.13
N ALA A 149 -7.72 6.05 -8.64
CA ALA A 149 -8.34 4.96 -9.37
C ALA A 149 -9.88 5.06 -9.28
N ASP A 150 -10.51 5.18 -10.44
CA ASP A 150 -11.96 5.32 -10.58
C ASP A 150 -12.64 3.98 -10.86
N TYR A 151 -13.37 3.47 -9.87
CA TYR A 151 -14.22 2.29 -10.02
C TYR A 151 -15.62 2.73 -10.44
N GLN A 152 -16.01 2.36 -11.67
CA GLN A 152 -17.34 2.60 -12.21
C GLN A 152 -17.95 1.28 -12.71
N PRO A 153 -19.19 0.95 -12.32
CA PRO A 153 -20.04 1.68 -11.37
C PRO A 153 -19.53 1.61 -9.93
N ASN A 154 -19.87 2.61 -9.12
CA ASN A 154 -19.64 2.57 -7.67
C ASN A 154 -20.59 1.55 -7.01
N PRO A 155 -20.08 0.45 -6.43
CA PRO A 155 -20.93 -0.58 -5.83
C PRO A 155 -21.65 -0.11 -4.56
N PHE A 156 -21.21 1.00 -3.95
CA PHE A 156 -21.79 1.59 -2.74
C PHE A 156 -22.73 2.75 -3.04
N TYR A 157 -23.05 3.00 -4.31
CA TYR A 157 -23.92 4.12 -4.67
C TYR A 157 -25.30 4.01 -3.98
N LYS A 158 -25.65 5.07 -3.24
CA LYS A 158 -26.88 5.21 -2.45
C LYS A 158 -27.14 4.09 -1.44
N THR A 159 -26.09 3.41 -0.98
CA THR A 159 -26.22 2.45 0.11
C THR A 159 -26.84 3.13 1.35
N LYS A 160 -27.74 2.41 2.02
CA LYS A 160 -28.41 2.88 3.24
C LYS A 160 -27.63 2.60 4.53
N TRP A 161 -26.52 1.87 4.43
CA TRP A 161 -25.72 1.42 5.56
C TRP A 161 -24.60 2.41 5.97
N ALA A 162 -24.39 3.44 5.14
CA ALA A 162 -23.44 4.51 5.38
C ALA A 162 -24.16 5.86 5.52
N ASP A 163 -23.48 6.88 6.05
CA ASP A 163 -24.05 8.22 6.12
C ASP A 163 -24.30 8.77 4.71
N SER A 164 -25.57 9.07 4.44
CA SER A 164 -26.07 9.64 3.18
C SER A 164 -25.43 10.99 2.80
N SER A 165 -24.75 11.67 3.74
CA SER A 165 -24.02 12.92 3.47
C SER A 165 -22.68 12.70 2.77
N LEU A 166 -22.10 11.50 2.86
CA LEU A 166 -20.74 11.22 2.40
C LEU A 166 -20.66 11.13 0.87
N SER A 167 -19.55 11.62 0.31
CA SER A 167 -19.32 11.61 -1.15
C SER A 167 -19.29 10.19 -1.72
N ILE A 168 -18.78 9.22 -0.94
CA ILE A 168 -18.69 7.80 -1.28
C ILE A 168 -20.03 7.18 -1.69
N VAL A 169 -21.17 7.61 -1.14
CA VAL A 169 -22.49 7.06 -1.47
C VAL A 169 -23.28 7.92 -2.46
N ASN A 170 -22.78 9.13 -2.76
CA ASN A 170 -23.45 10.09 -3.64
C ASN A 170 -22.79 10.20 -5.02
N ASN A 171 -21.60 9.64 -5.18
CA ASN A 171 -20.85 9.65 -6.43
C ASN A 171 -21.03 8.33 -7.21
N ARG A 172 -21.15 8.41 -8.53
CA ARG A 172 -21.23 7.24 -9.43
C ARG A 172 -19.89 6.51 -9.59
N PHE A 173 -18.80 7.15 -9.17
CA PHE A 173 -17.47 6.59 -9.10
C PHE A 173 -17.08 6.35 -7.65
N LEU A 174 -16.46 5.20 -7.39
CA LEU A 174 -15.72 4.97 -6.17
C LEU A 174 -14.26 5.34 -6.44
N HIS A 175 -13.76 6.32 -5.68
CA HIS A 175 -12.43 6.89 -5.85
C HIS A 175 -11.49 6.31 -4.80
N LEU A 176 -10.51 5.52 -5.25
CA LEU A 176 -9.53 4.85 -4.39
C LEU A 176 -8.12 5.29 -4.75
N VAL A 177 -7.26 5.36 -3.75
CA VAL A 177 -5.84 5.70 -3.86
C VAL A 177 -4.98 4.70 -3.11
N ASP A 178 -3.66 4.88 -3.19
CA ASP A 178 -2.65 4.09 -2.51
C ASP A 178 -2.98 3.88 -1.02
N GLY A 179 -2.77 2.65 -0.56
CA GLY A 179 -3.07 2.21 0.80
C GLY A 179 -2.29 2.96 1.89
N GLY A 180 -1.14 3.54 1.56
CA GLY A 180 -0.28 4.28 2.49
C GLY A 180 -0.52 5.80 2.53
N GLU A 181 -1.41 6.34 1.70
CA GLU A 181 -1.63 7.80 1.58
C GLU A 181 -2.16 8.45 2.86
N ASP A 182 -2.76 7.68 3.77
CA ASP A 182 -3.20 8.15 5.08
C ASP A 182 -2.14 7.96 6.18
N SER A 183 -0.89 7.71 5.78
CA SER A 183 0.28 7.45 6.63
C SER A 183 0.25 6.14 7.42
N GLN A 184 -0.63 5.19 7.07
CA GLN A 184 -0.64 3.83 7.60
C GLN A 184 0.00 2.84 6.62
N ASN A 185 1.29 3.01 6.32
CA ASN A 185 2.04 2.20 5.35
C ASN A 185 2.07 0.69 5.65
N ILE A 186 1.87 0.29 6.91
CA ILE A 186 1.71 -1.12 7.27
C ILE A 186 0.20 -1.43 7.27
N PRO A 187 -0.28 -2.39 6.45
CA PRO A 187 -1.71 -2.62 6.23
C PRO A 187 -2.38 -3.36 7.39
N LEU A 188 -2.46 -2.72 8.55
CA LEU A 188 -2.91 -3.32 9.82
C LEU A 188 -4.42 -3.22 10.04
N ASN A 189 -5.09 -2.20 9.48
CA ASN A 189 -6.54 -2.00 9.66
C ASN A 189 -7.37 -3.26 9.36
N PRO A 190 -7.11 -4.02 8.27
CA PRO A 190 -7.76 -5.30 8.05
C PRO A 190 -7.58 -6.32 9.19
N LEU A 191 -6.40 -6.39 9.80
CA LEU A 191 -6.03 -7.45 10.74
C LEU A 191 -6.51 -7.21 12.17
N ILE A 192 -6.81 -5.96 12.51
CA ILE A 192 -7.22 -5.55 13.86
C ILE A 192 -8.74 -5.54 14.04
N GLN A 193 -9.46 -6.10 13.07
CA GLN A 193 -10.91 -6.25 13.13
C GLN A 193 -11.30 -7.35 14.11
N LYS A 194 -12.13 -7.01 15.10
CA LYS A 194 -12.70 -7.95 16.08
C LYS A 194 -13.19 -9.26 15.49
N LYS A 195 -13.93 -9.17 14.37
CA LYS A 195 -14.49 -10.33 13.67
C LYS A 195 -13.44 -11.30 13.12
N ARG A 196 -12.19 -10.88 12.97
CA ARG A 196 -11.08 -11.75 12.56
C ARG A 196 -10.43 -12.46 13.75
N GLY A 197 -10.61 -11.99 14.99
CA GLY A 197 -10.11 -12.66 16.19
C GLY A 197 -8.61 -12.94 16.17
N MET A 198 -7.81 -11.97 15.70
CA MET A 198 -6.36 -12.13 15.61
C MET A 198 -5.71 -12.09 16.99
N ASP A 199 -4.91 -13.10 17.31
CA ASP A 199 -4.12 -13.14 18.55
C ASP A 199 -2.76 -12.45 18.41
N VAL A 200 -2.17 -12.53 17.22
CA VAL A 200 -0.81 -12.07 16.94
C VAL A 200 -0.71 -11.54 15.52
N ILE A 201 0.06 -10.47 15.32
CA ILE A 201 0.38 -9.91 14.01
C ILE A 201 1.89 -9.80 13.87
N LEU A 202 2.45 -10.28 12.76
CA LEU A 202 3.82 -10.00 12.35
C LEU A 202 3.81 -8.80 11.41
N ALA A 203 4.13 -7.61 11.94
CA ALA A 203 4.06 -6.34 11.24
C ALA A 203 5.43 -5.99 10.65
N TYR A 204 5.59 -6.17 9.35
CA TYR A 204 6.79 -5.80 8.62
C TYR A 204 6.72 -4.33 8.20
N ASP A 205 7.72 -3.54 8.60
CA ASP A 205 7.82 -2.14 8.23
C ASP A 205 8.99 -1.91 7.28
N ASN A 206 8.69 -1.46 6.06
CA ASN A 206 9.67 -1.10 5.05
C ASN A 206 9.57 0.38 4.67
N SER A 207 8.97 1.19 5.55
CA SER A 207 8.76 2.61 5.33
C SER A 207 10.08 3.38 5.27
N MET A 208 10.04 4.49 4.55
CA MET A 208 11.17 5.35 4.25
C MET A 208 11.13 6.61 5.12
N ASP A 209 10.98 6.44 6.44
CA ASP A 209 10.54 7.55 7.32
C ASP A 209 11.67 8.41 7.90
N SER A 210 12.91 7.93 7.90
CA SER A 210 14.08 8.67 8.38
C SER A 210 14.90 9.27 7.24
N ALA A 211 15.78 10.22 7.55
CA ALA A 211 16.70 10.83 6.59
C ALA A 211 17.57 9.80 5.85
N ASP A 212 17.86 8.67 6.50
CA ASP A 212 18.59 7.55 5.93
C ASP A 212 17.67 6.47 5.33
N HIS A 213 16.40 6.77 5.07
CA HIS A 213 15.43 5.89 4.41
C HIS A 213 15.09 4.60 5.18
N TRP A 214 15.28 4.58 6.50
CA TRP A 214 14.85 3.48 7.38
C TRP A 214 13.53 3.80 8.09
N PRO A 215 12.75 2.77 8.50
CA PRO A 215 11.56 2.97 9.33
C PRO A 215 11.89 3.66 10.65
N ASN A 216 11.01 4.53 11.13
CA ASN A 216 11.13 5.17 12.44
C ASN A 216 9.92 4.92 13.36
N GLY A 217 8.97 4.08 12.93
CA GLY A 217 7.77 3.75 13.68
C GLY A 217 6.60 4.72 13.48
N TYR A 218 6.73 5.73 12.61
CA TYR A 218 5.64 6.67 12.31
C TYR A 218 4.38 5.97 11.82
N SER A 219 4.50 5.05 10.86
CA SER A 219 3.37 4.31 10.27
C SER A 219 2.54 3.52 11.31
N ILE A 220 3.20 2.71 12.13
CA ILE A 220 2.53 1.92 13.18
C ILE A 220 1.94 2.84 14.28
N TYR A 221 2.57 3.98 14.54
CA TYR A 221 2.03 4.99 15.46
C TYR A 221 0.76 5.66 14.90
N GLN A 222 0.66 5.89 13.58
CA GLN A 222 -0.58 6.40 12.97
C GLN A 222 -1.74 5.40 13.11
N THR A 223 -1.46 4.10 12.97
CA THR A 223 -2.46 3.05 13.24
C THR A 223 -2.93 3.09 14.69
N TYR A 224 -2.00 3.26 15.65
CA TYR A 224 -2.33 3.44 17.06
C TYR A 224 -3.19 4.68 17.31
N LYS A 225 -2.81 5.83 16.74
CA LYS A 225 -3.58 7.09 16.91
C LYS A 225 -4.97 7.01 16.32
N ARG A 226 -5.14 6.30 15.19
CA ARG A 226 -6.42 6.18 14.49
C ARG A 226 -7.54 5.68 15.41
N GLN A 227 -7.26 4.79 16.36
CA GLN A 227 -8.29 4.22 17.24
C GLN A 227 -9.05 5.27 18.09
N PHE A 228 -8.44 6.44 18.34
CA PHE A 228 -9.06 7.55 19.07
C PHE A 228 -9.86 8.50 18.18
N SER A 229 -9.89 8.27 16.86
CA SER A 229 -10.65 9.06 15.90
C SER A 229 -12.07 8.51 15.70
N ASN A 230 -12.93 9.27 15.01
CA ASN A 230 -14.23 8.76 14.62
C ASN A 230 -14.15 7.56 13.67
N GLN A 231 -13.14 7.49 12.80
CA GLN A 231 -12.97 6.38 11.85
C GLN A 231 -12.38 5.12 12.50
N GLY A 232 -11.63 5.25 13.59
CA GLY A 232 -11.11 4.12 14.35
C GLY A 232 -12.13 3.45 15.28
N LYS A 233 -13.36 3.96 15.37
CA LYS A 233 -14.37 3.40 16.28
C LYS A 233 -14.69 1.94 15.96
N GLY A 234 -14.34 1.06 16.89
CA GLY A 234 -14.54 -0.39 16.80
C GLY A 234 -13.27 -1.18 16.48
N THR A 235 -12.12 -0.52 16.35
CA THR A 235 -10.80 -1.15 16.30
C THR A 235 -9.98 -0.75 17.53
N VAL A 236 -9.16 -1.68 17.99
CA VAL A 236 -8.27 -1.47 19.14
C VAL A 236 -6.86 -1.87 18.73
N PHE A 237 -5.87 -1.11 19.16
CA PHE A 237 -4.47 -1.35 18.81
C PHE A 237 -3.56 -1.12 20.03
N PRO A 238 -2.54 -1.97 20.29
CA PRO A 238 -1.70 -1.80 21.47
C PRO A 238 -1.01 -0.43 21.47
N LYS A 239 -0.64 0.05 22.67
CA LYS A 239 0.10 1.31 22.82
C LYS A 239 1.38 1.28 21.98
N ILE A 240 1.62 2.36 21.24
CA ILE A 240 2.82 2.59 20.42
C ILE A 240 3.43 3.94 20.82
N PRO A 241 4.73 4.03 21.10
CA PRO A 241 5.37 5.31 21.37
C PRO A 241 5.46 6.17 20.10
N ASN A 242 5.51 7.49 20.25
CA ASN A 242 5.77 8.38 19.11
C ASN A 242 7.15 8.11 18.48
N HIS A 243 7.33 8.51 17.22
CA HIS A 243 8.55 8.22 16.45
C HIS A 243 9.84 8.69 17.14
N LYS A 244 9.84 9.86 17.81
CA LYS A 244 11.00 10.36 18.58
C LYS A 244 11.43 9.35 19.65
N THR A 245 10.47 8.86 20.44
CA THR A 245 10.72 7.82 21.44
C THR A 245 11.10 6.50 20.80
N PHE A 246 10.43 6.13 19.72
CA PHE A 246 10.64 4.90 18.98
C PHE A 246 12.10 4.77 18.53
N GLU A 247 12.67 5.84 17.97
CA GLU A 247 14.06 5.89 17.55
C GLU A 247 15.04 6.00 18.72
N ALA A 248 14.75 6.84 19.71
CA ALA A 248 15.63 7.02 20.87
C ALA A 248 15.83 5.74 21.68
N LEU A 249 14.80 4.89 21.74
CA LEU A 249 14.87 3.58 22.39
C LEU A 249 15.38 2.47 21.45
N GLY A 250 15.66 2.79 20.18
CA GLY A 250 16.16 1.83 19.19
C GLY A 250 15.14 0.76 18.78
N LEU A 251 13.84 1.01 18.97
CA LEU A 251 12.76 0.06 18.62
C LEU A 251 12.66 -0.17 17.10
N ASN A 252 13.24 0.74 16.30
CA ASN A 252 13.36 0.61 14.84
C ASN A 252 14.64 -0.13 14.39
N LYS A 253 15.46 -0.65 15.31
CA LYS A 253 16.72 -1.35 14.97
C LYS A 253 16.65 -2.86 15.19
N ILE A 254 15.69 -3.32 15.98
CA ILE A 254 15.47 -4.73 16.28
C ILE A 254 13.96 -5.03 16.27
N PRO A 255 13.54 -6.30 16.11
CA PRO A 255 12.16 -6.66 16.34
C PRO A 255 11.69 -6.21 17.73
N THR A 256 10.46 -5.70 17.83
CA THR A 256 9.89 -5.19 19.08
C THR A 256 8.46 -5.71 19.22
N PHE A 257 8.07 -6.16 20.41
CA PHE A 257 6.73 -6.68 20.68
C PHE A 257 5.91 -5.62 21.41
N PHE A 258 4.69 -5.36 20.91
CA PHE A 258 3.75 -4.41 21.49
C PHE A 258 2.51 -5.13 22.02
N GLY A 259 2.03 -4.68 23.19
CA GLY A 259 0.86 -5.23 23.84
C GLY A 259 1.06 -6.64 24.39
N CYS A 260 2.25 -7.01 24.86
CA CYS A 260 2.55 -8.40 25.23
C CYS A 260 1.64 -8.94 26.34
N TYR A 261 1.24 -8.11 27.31
CA TYR A 261 0.41 -8.53 28.44
C TYR A 261 -0.96 -7.88 28.42
N ALA A 262 -2.03 -8.69 28.48
CA ALA A 262 -3.41 -8.23 28.50
C ALA A 262 -3.71 -7.29 29.68
N LYS A 263 -3.13 -7.57 30.85
CA LYS A 263 -3.30 -6.75 32.07
C LYS A 263 -2.86 -5.29 31.88
N ASP A 264 -1.83 -5.06 31.06
CA ASP A 264 -1.23 -3.73 30.85
C ASP A 264 -2.04 -2.91 29.83
N LEU A 265 -3.08 -3.51 29.23
CA LEU A 265 -3.97 -2.87 28.27
C LEU A 265 -5.26 -2.35 28.91
N THR A 266 -5.53 -2.65 30.19
CA THR A 266 -6.79 -2.28 30.87
C THR A 266 -7.14 -0.80 30.75
N ASP A 267 -6.16 0.08 30.97
CA ASP A 267 -6.36 1.54 30.86
C ASP A 267 -6.68 1.96 29.42
N LEU A 268 -5.98 1.36 28.44
CA LEU A 268 -6.22 1.61 27.02
C LEU A 268 -7.63 1.17 26.62
N MET A 269 -8.05 -0.03 27.04
CA MET A 269 -9.39 -0.54 26.76
C MET A 269 -10.48 0.40 27.31
N THR A 270 -10.24 0.93 28.50
CA THR A 270 -11.13 1.91 29.14
C THR A 270 -11.17 3.22 28.35
N GLU A 271 -10.02 3.72 27.90
CA GLU A 271 -9.89 4.95 27.11
C GLU A 271 -10.60 4.85 25.75
N VAL A 272 -10.40 3.73 25.04
CA VAL A 272 -11.01 3.47 23.74
C VAL A 272 -12.51 3.14 23.87
N GLY A 273 -12.95 2.67 25.04
CA GLY A 273 -14.33 2.29 25.31
C GLY A 273 -14.70 0.94 24.68
N ASP A 274 -13.78 -0.01 24.74
CA ASP A 274 -13.88 -1.32 24.10
C ASP A 274 -13.54 -2.45 25.09
N ASP A 275 -14.03 -3.67 24.82
CA ASP A 275 -13.88 -4.86 25.66
C ASP A 275 -13.02 -5.97 25.04
N GLU A 276 -12.65 -5.85 23.76
CA GLU A 276 -11.89 -6.86 23.03
C GLU A 276 -10.40 -6.49 22.98
N LEU A 277 -9.56 -7.33 23.58
CA LEU A 277 -8.12 -7.11 23.60
C LEU A 277 -7.53 -7.09 22.19
N PRO A 278 -6.61 -6.14 21.90
CA PRO A 278 -5.94 -6.14 20.62
C PRO A 278 -4.91 -7.28 20.50
N PRO A 279 -4.55 -7.67 19.26
CA PRO A 279 -3.49 -8.63 19.02
C PRO A 279 -2.16 -8.16 19.59
N LEU A 280 -1.31 -9.12 19.98
CA LEU A 280 0.10 -8.84 20.23
C LEU A 280 0.78 -8.55 18.88
N VAL A 281 1.44 -7.41 18.75
CA VAL A 281 2.10 -7.03 17.50
C VAL A 281 3.60 -7.26 17.61
N ILE A 282 4.11 -8.16 16.78
CA ILE A 282 5.55 -8.35 16.55
C ILE A 282 5.94 -7.40 15.41
N TYR A 283 6.47 -6.23 15.76
CA TYR A 283 6.98 -5.26 14.80
C TYR A 283 8.38 -5.67 14.34
N ILE A 284 8.57 -5.77 13.02
CA ILE A 284 9.80 -6.21 12.37
C ILE A 284 10.23 -5.10 11.39
N PRO A 285 11.13 -4.19 11.81
CA PRO A 285 11.60 -3.12 10.94
C PRO A 285 12.58 -3.68 9.89
N ASN A 286 12.51 -3.14 8.67
CA ASN A 286 13.61 -3.23 7.73
C ASN A 286 14.85 -2.59 8.36
N SER A 287 15.94 -3.35 8.45
CA SER A 287 17.19 -2.92 9.07
C SER A 287 18.39 -3.52 8.37
N TYR A 288 19.52 -2.85 8.44
CA TYR A 288 20.76 -3.36 7.85
C TYR A 288 21.29 -4.59 8.60
N HIS A 289 21.56 -5.67 7.86
CA HIS A 289 22.28 -6.86 8.33
C HIS A 289 23.48 -7.22 7.45
N SER A 290 23.25 -7.36 6.14
CA SER A 290 24.30 -7.66 5.16
C SER A 290 24.20 -6.85 3.87
N TYR A 291 23.09 -6.17 3.63
CA TYR A 291 22.89 -5.34 2.45
C TYR A 291 22.01 -4.12 2.79
N PRO A 292 22.31 -2.92 2.26
CA PRO A 292 21.48 -1.73 2.46
C PRO A 292 20.19 -1.83 1.64
N SER A 293 19.13 -2.36 2.25
CA SER A 293 17.79 -2.50 1.66
C SER A 293 16.88 -1.27 1.83
N ASN A 294 17.41 -0.15 2.34
CA ASN A 294 16.75 1.16 2.43
C ASN A 294 16.76 1.90 1.10
N THR A 295 16.30 1.23 0.05
CA THR A 295 16.29 1.77 -1.32
C THR A 295 15.14 2.73 -1.50
N SER A 296 15.36 3.79 -2.30
CA SER A 296 14.31 4.77 -2.59
C SER A 296 13.05 4.12 -3.16
N THR A 297 11.88 4.57 -2.69
CA THR A 297 10.55 4.21 -3.23
C THR A 297 10.45 4.41 -4.75
N LEU A 298 11.23 5.34 -5.31
CA LEU A 298 11.23 5.67 -6.75
C LEU A 298 12.16 4.80 -7.60
N LYS A 299 12.89 3.87 -6.99
CA LYS A 299 13.78 2.94 -7.71
C LYS A 299 12.98 1.75 -8.23
N MET A 300 12.77 1.72 -9.54
CA MET A 300 11.98 0.70 -10.24
C MET A 300 12.81 -0.39 -10.95
N SER A 301 14.13 -0.25 -10.99
CA SER A 301 15.03 -1.20 -11.65
C SER A 301 16.17 -1.58 -10.72
N TYR A 302 16.44 -2.89 -10.64
CA TYR A 302 17.46 -3.48 -9.80
C TYR A 302 18.31 -4.43 -10.63
N THR A 303 19.61 -4.45 -10.39
CA THR A 303 20.45 -5.54 -10.90
C THR A 303 20.14 -6.83 -10.12
N THR A 304 20.53 -7.98 -10.68
CA THR A 304 20.37 -9.27 -9.99
C THR A 304 21.07 -9.28 -8.63
N ASP A 305 22.27 -8.68 -8.53
CA ASP A 305 23.03 -8.63 -7.28
C ASP A 305 22.34 -7.75 -6.23
N GLU A 306 21.76 -6.63 -6.64
CA GLU A 306 20.97 -5.77 -5.73
C GLU A 306 19.73 -6.52 -5.22
N MET A 307 18.99 -7.18 -6.13
CA MET A 307 17.81 -7.98 -5.77
C MET A 307 18.17 -9.10 -4.78
N LEU A 308 19.23 -9.87 -5.06
CA LEU A 308 19.68 -10.95 -4.18
C LEU A 308 20.19 -10.41 -2.84
N GLY A 309 20.87 -9.26 -2.83
CA GLY A 309 21.29 -8.56 -1.63
C GLY A 309 20.11 -8.16 -0.75
N ILE A 310 19.09 -7.54 -1.33
CA ILE A 310 17.85 -7.15 -0.63
C ILE A 310 17.15 -8.39 -0.06
N PHE A 311 16.99 -9.45 -0.84
CA PHE A 311 16.35 -10.69 -0.38
C PHE A 311 17.11 -11.35 0.76
N LYS A 312 18.44 -11.40 0.67
CA LYS A 312 19.28 -11.91 1.76
C LYS A 312 19.11 -11.08 3.03
N ASN A 313 19.12 -9.75 2.90
CA ASN A 313 18.91 -8.87 4.04
C ASN A 313 17.52 -9.07 4.66
N GLY A 314 16.46 -9.18 3.86
CA GLY A 314 15.10 -9.46 4.36
C GLY A 314 14.97 -10.79 5.10
N PHE A 315 15.67 -11.84 4.62
CA PHE A 315 15.79 -13.10 5.36
C PHE A 315 16.49 -12.89 6.70
N GLU A 316 17.58 -12.14 6.74
CA GLU A 316 18.34 -11.85 7.96
C GLU A 316 17.55 -10.99 8.95
N VAL A 317 16.79 -10.00 8.48
CA VAL A 317 15.84 -9.21 9.28
C VAL A 317 14.86 -10.14 9.99
N SER A 318 14.20 -11.03 9.22
CA SER A 318 13.17 -11.94 9.74
C SER A 318 13.71 -13.02 10.68
N THR A 319 14.97 -13.41 10.50
CA THR A 319 15.57 -14.55 11.21
C THR A 319 16.60 -14.17 12.24
N ARG A 320 16.76 -12.87 12.56
CA ARG A 320 17.84 -12.38 13.43
C ARG A 320 19.21 -12.86 12.93
N LYS A 321 19.45 -12.66 11.64
CA LYS A 321 20.65 -13.07 10.88
C LYS A 321 20.88 -14.58 10.95
N ASN A 322 19.91 -15.36 10.48
CA ASN A 322 19.94 -16.82 10.55
C ASN A 322 20.22 -17.35 11.96
N LEU A 323 19.55 -16.76 12.96
CA LEU A 323 19.71 -17.06 14.39
C LEU A 323 21.10 -16.79 14.98
N THR A 324 22.00 -16.12 14.27
CA THR A 324 23.35 -15.84 14.79
C THR A 324 23.39 -14.64 15.73
N LEU A 325 22.44 -13.71 15.60
CA LEU A 325 22.28 -12.59 16.55
C LEU A 325 21.39 -12.94 17.74
N ASP A 326 20.61 -14.01 17.61
CA ASP A 326 19.74 -14.54 18.67
C ASP A 326 19.28 -15.96 18.31
N ASP A 327 19.78 -16.95 19.04
CA ASP A 327 19.41 -18.35 18.88
C ASP A 327 18.06 -18.70 19.53
N GLU A 328 17.57 -17.88 20.47
CA GLU A 328 16.23 -18.02 21.07
C GLU A 328 15.13 -17.35 20.24
N TRP A 329 15.45 -16.64 19.15
CA TRP A 329 14.46 -15.88 18.36
C TRP A 329 13.23 -16.70 17.94
N ARG A 330 13.42 -17.94 17.49
CA ARG A 330 12.30 -18.83 17.11
C ARG A 330 11.40 -19.15 18.31
N ALA A 331 12.00 -19.36 19.48
CA ALA A 331 11.25 -19.57 20.71
C ALA A 331 10.48 -18.31 21.11
N CYS A 332 11.09 -17.12 20.98
CA CYS A 332 10.45 -15.85 21.31
C CYS A 332 9.24 -15.53 20.41
N VAL A 333 9.33 -15.80 19.11
CA VAL A 333 8.16 -15.72 18.22
C VAL A 333 7.09 -16.74 18.62
N GLY A 334 7.48 -17.97 18.96
CA GLY A 334 6.55 -18.98 19.48
C GLY A 334 5.83 -18.56 20.77
N CYS A 335 6.56 -17.92 21.69
CA CYS A 335 6.00 -17.37 22.92
C CYS A 335 4.98 -16.28 22.65
N ALA A 336 5.28 -15.34 21.74
CA ALA A 336 4.34 -14.31 21.33
C ALA A 336 3.05 -14.88 20.69
N ILE A 337 3.18 -15.90 19.82
CA ILE A 337 2.03 -16.59 19.21
C ILE A 337 1.13 -17.23 20.28
N LEU A 338 1.71 -17.84 21.31
CA LEU A 338 0.96 -18.54 22.35
C LEU A 338 0.38 -17.61 23.43
N GLN A 339 0.83 -16.36 23.49
CA GLN A 339 0.61 -15.48 24.63
C GLN A 339 -0.86 -15.25 24.95
N ARG A 340 -1.63 -14.77 23.97
CA ARG A 340 -3.07 -14.50 24.14
C ARG A 340 -3.86 -15.74 24.54
N SER A 341 -3.53 -16.88 23.96
CA SER A 341 -4.16 -18.16 24.31
C SER A 341 -3.82 -18.59 25.74
N LYS A 342 -2.59 -18.40 26.20
CA LYS A 342 -2.20 -18.68 27.59
C LYS A 342 -2.91 -17.77 28.58
N GLU A 343 -3.01 -16.48 28.28
CA GLU A 343 -3.74 -15.51 29.12
C GLU A 343 -5.21 -15.89 29.27
N ARG A 344 -5.90 -16.23 28.18
CA ARG A 344 -7.29 -16.71 28.21
C ARG A 344 -7.48 -17.97 29.06
N LEU A 345 -6.48 -18.86 29.07
CA LEU A 345 -6.51 -20.11 29.82
C LEU A 345 -5.99 -19.98 31.27
N GLY A 346 -5.57 -18.78 31.69
CA GLY A 346 -4.96 -18.56 33.01
C GLY A 346 -3.69 -19.39 33.21
N LYS A 347 -2.89 -19.60 32.15
CA LYS A 347 -1.66 -20.40 32.20
C LYS A 347 -0.42 -19.53 32.25
N ASP A 348 0.56 -19.98 33.03
CA ASP A 348 1.88 -19.35 33.11
C ASP A 348 2.64 -19.45 31.78
N ILE A 349 3.36 -18.39 31.42
CA ILE A 349 4.08 -18.29 30.15
C ILE A 349 5.36 -19.14 30.15
N GLY A 350 5.93 -19.43 31.31
CA GLY A 350 7.17 -20.15 31.52
C GLY A 350 8.41 -19.26 31.41
N GLU A 351 9.50 -19.69 32.04
CA GLU A 351 10.74 -18.92 32.17
C GLU A 351 11.37 -18.54 30.82
N GLN A 352 11.34 -19.45 29.83
CA GLN A 352 11.86 -19.14 28.49
C GLN A 352 11.08 -18.00 27.81
N CYS A 353 9.75 -18.01 27.91
CA CYS A 353 8.93 -16.94 27.35
C CYS A 353 9.09 -15.63 28.12
N GLN A 354 9.30 -15.71 29.44
CA GLN A 354 9.62 -14.54 30.23
C GLN A 354 10.90 -13.86 29.73
N ARG A 355 12.00 -14.60 29.53
CA ARG A 355 13.25 -14.04 28.97
C ARG A 355 13.03 -13.39 27.60
N CYS A 356 12.21 -14.01 26.76
CA CYS A 356 11.87 -13.46 25.46
C CYS A 356 11.13 -12.13 25.56
N PHE A 357 10.16 -12.00 26.48
CA PHE A 357 9.44 -10.74 26.68
C PHE A 357 10.27 -9.69 27.41
N ASP A 358 11.16 -10.08 28.32
CA ASP A 358 12.11 -9.16 28.94
C ASP A 358 13.03 -8.51 27.88
N LYS A 359 13.31 -9.24 26.78
CA LYS A 359 14.16 -8.77 25.69
C LYS A 359 13.42 -7.97 24.62
N TYR A 360 12.21 -8.40 24.26
CA TYR A 360 11.52 -7.91 23.07
C TYR A 360 10.29 -7.07 23.38
N CYS A 361 9.69 -7.21 24.56
CA CYS A 361 8.49 -6.47 24.90
C CYS A 361 8.84 -5.01 25.23
N TRP A 362 8.20 -4.08 24.55
CA TRP A 362 8.26 -2.69 24.97
C TRP A 362 7.43 -2.51 26.26
N ASP A 363 8.05 -1.89 27.26
CA ASP A 363 7.54 -1.77 28.63
C ASP A 363 6.71 -0.50 28.88
N GLY A 364 6.48 0.31 27.85
CA GLY A 364 5.78 1.59 27.96
C GLY A 364 6.69 2.79 28.24
N THR A 365 8.01 2.61 28.30
CA THR A 365 8.95 3.72 28.49
C THR A 365 8.82 4.76 27.39
N THR A 366 8.71 6.04 27.78
CA THR A 366 8.68 7.20 26.87
C THR A 366 9.79 8.18 27.21
N ILE A 367 10.36 8.84 26.19
CA ILE A 367 11.25 9.99 26.43
C ILE A 367 10.44 11.28 26.46
N THR A 368 10.65 12.11 27.48
CA THR A 368 10.13 13.48 27.51
C THR A 368 11.16 14.41 26.87
N SER A 369 11.04 14.70 25.58
CA SER A 369 11.78 15.81 24.97
C SER A 369 11.00 17.11 25.16
N THR A 370 11.61 18.12 25.77
CA THR A 370 11.08 19.49 25.89
C THR A 370 11.06 20.28 24.56
N GLU A 371 11.35 19.62 23.45
CA GLU A 371 11.30 20.21 22.11
C GLU A 371 9.96 19.86 21.47
N ASN A 372 9.22 20.92 21.12
CA ASN A 372 7.87 20.87 20.55
C ASN A 372 7.72 19.71 19.54
N GLU A 373 6.55 19.06 19.59
CA GLU A 373 6.06 18.14 18.58
C GLU A 373 5.86 18.90 17.26
N GLU A 374 6.95 19.27 16.59
CA GLU A 374 6.87 19.57 15.17
C GLU A 374 6.55 18.24 14.49
N GLU A 375 5.37 18.16 13.89
CA GLU A 375 5.07 17.16 12.88
C GLU A 375 6.25 17.15 11.92
N VAL A 376 6.97 16.03 11.84
CA VAL A 376 7.88 15.83 10.72
C VAL A 376 6.97 15.84 9.49
N GLU A 377 6.94 16.98 8.81
CA GLU A 377 6.30 17.15 7.52
C GLU A 377 7.11 16.34 6.49
N VAL A 378 7.00 15.01 6.56
CA VAL A 378 7.63 14.07 5.61
C VAL A 378 7.15 14.35 4.17
N PHE A 379 6.08 15.14 3.99
CA PHE A 379 5.53 15.53 2.70
C PHE A 379 5.92 16.93 2.20
N LYS A 380 6.61 17.79 2.99
CA LYS A 380 7.05 19.09 2.45
C LYS A 380 8.20 19.00 1.45
N ASP A 381 9.02 17.96 1.54
CA ASP A 381 10.16 17.77 0.63
C ASP A 381 9.72 17.30 -0.79
N TYR A 382 8.42 17.03 -0.98
CA TYR A 382 7.80 16.81 -2.29
C TYR A 382 6.96 18.01 -2.79
N GLY A 383 7.28 19.23 -2.36
CA GLY A 383 6.87 20.44 -3.08
C GLY A 383 5.37 20.74 -3.05
N MET A 384 4.66 20.34 -2.00
CA MET A 384 3.29 20.79 -1.76
C MET A 384 3.25 22.18 -1.10
N ASN A 385 3.70 23.20 -1.83
CA ASN A 385 3.24 24.57 -1.59
C ASN A 385 2.26 24.92 -2.71
N ILE A 386 0.97 24.73 -2.45
CA ILE A 386 -0.08 25.29 -3.31
C ILE A 386 -0.77 26.40 -2.52
N PHE A 387 -0.56 27.62 -3.02
CA PHE A 387 -1.11 28.93 -2.67
C PHE A 387 -0.30 29.79 -1.68
N GLY A 388 0.36 30.80 -2.25
CA GLY A 388 0.51 32.11 -1.63
C GLY A 388 1.94 32.65 -1.56
N GLU A 389 2.20 33.63 -2.42
CA GLU A 389 3.25 34.66 -2.31
C GLU A 389 4.65 34.37 -2.85
N SER A 390 5.03 35.32 -3.71
CA SER A 390 6.29 35.54 -4.41
C SER A 390 7.45 35.79 -3.45
N ILE A 391 8.55 35.05 -3.58
CA ILE A 391 9.88 35.52 -3.19
C ILE A 391 10.90 35.05 -4.23
N GLU A 392 11.41 36.02 -4.99
CA GLU A 392 12.64 35.92 -5.78
C GLU A 392 13.82 35.52 -4.88
N THR A 393 14.90 35.08 -5.52
CA THR A 393 16.23 34.73 -4.97
C THR A 393 16.39 33.27 -4.54
N HIS A 394 17.03 32.47 -5.39
CA HIS A 394 18.45 32.10 -5.22
C HIS A 394 18.93 31.31 -6.45
N ASP A 395 19.21 32.05 -7.53
CA ASP A 395 20.15 31.62 -8.56
C ASP A 395 21.57 31.67 -7.99
N LYS A 396 22.21 30.50 -7.90
CA LYS A 396 23.67 30.24 -7.92
C LYS A 396 23.99 29.05 -7.02
N VAL A 397 23.85 27.85 -7.56
CA VAL A 397 24.81 26.71 -7.54
C VAL A 397 24.17 25.69 -8.49
N ILE A 398 24.96 24.93 -9.25
CA ILE A 398 24.54 24.02 -10.34
C ILE A 398 24.38 24.72 -11.71
N GLY A 399 25.36 25.57 -12.06
CA GLY A 399 25.52 26.15 -13.41
C GLY A 399 26.79 25.69 -14.16
N GLU A 400 27.51 24.66 -13.71
CA GLU A 400 28.85 24.35 -14.28
C GLU A 400 29.17 22.84 -14.42
N PHE A 401 28.20 21.95 -14.67
CA PHE A 401 28.58 20.52 -14.84
C PHE A 401 28.00 19.74 -16.02
N PHE A 402 27.14 20.29 -16.89
CA PHE A 402 26.68 19.55 -18.06
C PHE A 402 26.50 20.45 -19.29
N GLU A 403 27.61 20.96 -19.81
CA GLU A 403 27.66 21.60 -21.15
C GLU A 403 28.57 20.85 -22.13
N ASN A 404 29.00 19.62 -21.81
CA ASN A 404 29.90 18.85 -22.67
C ASN A 404 29.46 17.39 -22.79
N THR A 405 28.31 17.10 -23.41
CA THR A 405 28.16 15.86 -24.19
C THR A 405 26.91 15.85 -25.08
N PHE A 406 27.16 15.82 -26.39
CA PHE A 406 26.28 15.49 -27.53
C PHE A 406 25.57 16.62 -28.28
N HIS A 407 26.13 16.87 -29.48
CA HIS A 407 25.62 17.67 -30.59
C HIS A 407 24.47 16.96 -31.33
N ASP A 408 23.63 17.80 -31.96
CA ASP A 408 22.62 17.51 -32.98
C ASP A 408 23.08 16.52 -34.06
N ASP A 409 22.15 15.69 -34.56
CA ASP A 409 21.87 15.58 -36.00
C ASP A 409 20.63 14.71 -36.31
N ASP A 410 19.97 15.09 -37.40
CA ASP A 410 18.92 14.43 -38.20
C ASP A 410 17.42 14.66 -37.88
N ASP A 411 16.92 15.74 -38.49
CA ASP A 411 15.55 15.99 -38.92
C ASP A 411 15.00 14.89 -39.87
N ILE A 412 13.83 14.33 -39.57
CA ILE A 412 12.99 13.63 -40.56
C ILE A 412 11.55 14.18 -40.51
N LYS A 413 11.18 14.93 -41.55
CA LYS A 413 9.80 15.33 -41.86
C LYS A 413 9.03 14.14 -42.45
N ILE A 414 7.85 13.83 -41.91
CA ILE A 414 6.83 13.01 -42.59
C ILE A 414 5.51 13.78 -42.62
N GLU A 415 5.04 14.09 -43.83
CA GLU A 415 3.77 14.75 -44.10
C GLU A 415 2.56 13.85 -43.79
N SER A 416 1.59 14.39 -43.08
CA SER A 416 0.32 13.74 -42.73
C SER A 416 -0.75 13.91 -43.81
N LYS A 417 -1.23 12.82 -44.41
CA LYS A 417 -2.57 12.76 -45.03
C LYS A 417 -3.17 11.36 -44.90
N PHE A 418 -4.01 11.13 -43.88
CA PHE A 418 -5.00 10.05 -43.90
C PHE A 418 -6.30 10.52 -43.25
N ASN A 419 -7.40 10.35 -43.99
CA ASN A 419 -8.76 10.70 -43.64
C ASN A 419 -9.47 9.42 -43.19
N PHE A 420 -9.88 9.31 -41.93
CA PHE A 420 -10.51 8.12 -41.37
C PHE A 420 -12.03 8.21 -41.43
N SER A 421 -12.64 7.39 -42.29
CA SER A 421 -14.05 7.00 -42.19
C SER A 421 -14.11 5.47 -42.29
N ASN A 422 -14.76 4.85 -41.30
CA ASN A 422 -15.11 3.43 -41.12
C ASN A 422 -14.29 2.65 -40.06
N ILE A 423 -15.04 2.11 -39.09
CA ILE A 423 -14.60 1.46 -37.82
C ILE A 423 -14.29 -0.04 -37.99
N ASP A 424 -14.66 -0.67 -39.10
CA ASP A 424 -14.50 -2.13 -39.25
C ASP A 424 -13.07 -2.57 -39.62
N TYR A 425 -12.18 -1.65 -40.01
CA TYR A 425 -10.75 -1.96 -40.26
C TYR A 425 -9.89 -2.04 -38.99
N PHE A 426 -10.43 -1.70 -37.82
CA PHE A 426 -9.66 -1.60 -36.58
C PHE A 426 -9.28 -2.97 -35.98
N ASN A 427 -10.14 -3.97 -36.14
CA ASN A 427 -9.91 -5.30 -35.54
C ASN A 427 -8.86 -6.14 -36.29
N ASP A 428 -8.82 -6.08 -37.62
CA ASP A 428 -7.79 -6.80 -38.41
C ASP A 428 -6.40 -6.18 -38.24
N SER A 429 -6.32 -4.88 -37.93
CA SER A 429 -5.07 -4.18 -37.70
C SER A 429 -4.43 -4.53 -36.35
N ILE A 430 -5.23 -4.76 -35.30
CA ILE A 430 -4.72 -5.13 -33.96
C ILE A 430 -4.07 -6.53 -33.98
N ALA A 431 -4.67 -7.49 -34.68
CA ALA A 431 -4.10 -8.83 -34.85
C ALA A 431 -2.77 -8.81 -35.63
N GLY A 432 -2.67 -7.96 -36.67
CA GLY A 432 -1.44 -7.75 -37.44
C GLY A 432 -0.32 -7.08 -36.62
N ILE A 433 -0.68 -6.13 -35.76
CA ILE A 433 0.26 -5.41 -34.87
C ILE A 433 0.79 -6.34 -33.77
N ALA A 434 -0.06 -7.15 -33.15
CA ALA A 434 0.33 -8.13 -32.13
C ALA A 434 1.33 -9.16 -32.69
N ASN A 435 1.14 -9.61 -33.93
CA ASN A 435 2.02 -10.59 -34.57
C ASN A 435 3.38 -9.98 -34.98
N LYS A 436 3.41 -8.69 -35.32
CA LYS A 436 4.67 -7.95 -35.54
C LYS A 436 5.44 -7.72 -34.23
N LEU A 437 4.77 -7.33 -33.15
CA LEU A 437 5.37 -7.15 -31.83
C LEU A 437 5.97 -8.46 -31.29
N TYR A 438 5.27 -9.58 -31.46
CA TYR A 438 5.77 -10.90 -31.10
C TYR A 438 7.07 -11.26 -31.84
N ASN A 439 7.17 -10.96 -33.14
CA ASN A 439 8.36 -11.24 -33.93
C ASN A 439 9.55 -10.32 -33.62
N ILE A 440 9.28 -9.07 -33.21
CA ILE A 440 10.32 -8.11 -32.77
C ILE A 440 10.90 -8.54 -31.41
N LEU A 441 10.04 -8.89 -30.45
CA LEU A 441 10.47 -9.37 -29.14
C LEU A 441 11.26 -10.68 -29.26
N LYS A 442 10.81 -11.61 -30.13
CA LYS A 442 11.53 -12.87 -30.40
C LYS A 442 12.94 -12.66 -30.99
N ARG A 443 13.20 -11.54 -31.69
CA ARG A 443 14.53 -11.21 -32.22
C ARG A 443 15.44 -10.55 -31.18
N GLN A 444 14.89 -9.79 -30.23
CA GLN A 444 15.69 -9.16 -29.18
C GLN A 444 16.14 -10.14 -28.09
N PHE A 445 15.40 -11.21 -27.82
CA PHE A 445 15.75 -12.22 -26.82
C PHE A 445 16.61 -13.38 -27.35
N LYS A 446 17.23 -13.24 -28.53
CA LYS A 446 18.07 -14.29 -29.15
C LYS A 446 19.53 -13.90 -29.40
N ASN A 447 19.97 -12.74 -28.91
CA ASN A 447 21.38 -12.34 -28.91
C ASN A 447 21.85 -12.09 -27.48
#